data_AF-A0A6J2WRS6-F1
#
_entry.id   AF-A0A6J2WRS6-F1
#
_cell.length_a   1.000
_cell.length_b   1.000
_cell.length_c   1.000
_cell.angle_alpha   90.00
_cell.angle_beta   90.00
_cell.angle_gamma   90.00
#
_symmetry.space_group_name_H-M   'P 1'
#
loop_
_entity.id
_entity.type
_entity.pdbx_description
1 polymer ?
#
loop_
_entity_poly.entity_id
_entity_poly.type
_entity_poly.pdbx_seq_one_letter_code
_entity_poly.pdbx_strand_id
1 'polypeptide(L)'
;MAYLLGRQDCIDSLRRDLTDLQGTVLDVFSRTGPVRFASWKFPDKLSCNLDLVYLLEQYDYVDGEEDFSQHAHIVLLELVIDR
;
A
#
# COMPACT_ATOMS: atom_id res chain seq x y z
N MET A 1 -9.12 -4.83 -18.03
CA MET A 1 -8.36 -4.58 -16.80
C MET A 1 -8.27 -5.81 -15.90
N ALA A 2 -9.28 -6.69 -15.84
CA ALA A 2 -9.24 -7.90 -14.99
C ALA A 2 -8.01 -8.82 -15.23
N TYR A 3 -7.48 -8.89 -16.45
CA TYR A 3 -6.28 -9.69 -16.77
C TYR A 3 -4.97 -9.19 -16.12
N LEU A 4 -4.97 -7.98 -15.54
CA LEU A 4 -3.83 -7.43 -14.82
C LEU A 4 -3.89 -7.71 -13.32
N LEU A 5 -5.05 -8.14 -12.82
CA LEU A 5 -5.26 -8.38 -11.40
C LEU A 5 -4.37 -9.54 -10.94
N GLY A 6 -3.64 -9.34 -9.85
CA GLY A 6 -2.72 -10.34 -9.30
C GLY A 6 -1.44 -10.59 -10.10
N ARG A 7 -1.21 -9.91 -11.23
CA ARG A 7 0.06 -10.06 -11.97
C ARG A 7 1.26 -9.55 -11.15
N GLN A 8 2.34 -10.31 -11.15
CA GLN A 8 3.57 -9.99 -10.44
C GLN A 8 4.12 -8.61 -10.79
N ASP A 9 4.20 -8.25 -12.08
CA ASP A 9 4.73 -6.96 -12.51
C ASP A 9 3.89 -5.77 -12.02
N CYS A 10 2.57 -5.93 -11.95
CA CYS A 10 1.68 -4.91 -11.38
C CYS A 10 1.85 -4.80 -9.86
N ILE A 11 1.95 -5.93 -9.15
CA ILE A 11 2.17 -5.95 -7.69
C ILE A 11 3.53 -5.29 -7.37
N ASP A 12 4.59 -5.69 -8.07
CA ASP A 12 5.93 -5.12 -7.91
C ASP A 12 5.95 -3.61 -8.16
N SER A 13 5.20 -3.14 -9.17
CA SER A 13 5.04 -1.69 -9.42
C SER A 13 4.35 -1.00 -8.26
N LEU A 14 3.21 -1.53 -7.80
CA LEU A 14 2.44 -0.94 -6.69
C LEU A 14 3.26 -0.86 -5.41
N ARG A 15 4.08 -1.88 -5.11
CA ARG A 15 4.98 -1.89 -3.94
C ARG A 15 6.00 -0.75 -4.01
N ARG A 16 6.58 -0.51 -5.19
CA ARG A 16 7.50 0.62 -5.42
C ARG A 16 6.78 1.95 -5.28
N ASP A 17 5.62 2.10 -5.91
CA ASP A 17 4.81 3.32 -5.85
C ASP A 17 4.44 3.67 -4.40
N LEU A 18 4.01 2.68 -3.60
CA LEU A 18 3.73 2.87 -2.18
C LEU A 18 4.95 3.28 -1.37
N THR A 19 6.12 2.71 -1.67
CA THR A 19 7.38 3.06 -1.02
C THR A 19 7.75 4.53 -1.31
N ASP A 20 7.62 4.94 -2.56
CA ASP A 20 7.90 6.32 -2.99
C ASP A 20 6.88 7.32 -2.42
N LEU A 21 5.59 6.95 -2.38
CA LEU A 21 4.55 7.75 -1.74
C LEU A 21 4.80 7.92 -0.25
N GLN A 22 5.22 6.87 0.46
CA GLN A 22 5.58 6.96 1.87
C GLN A 22 6.76 7.90 2.09
N GLY A 23 7.79 7.84 1.24
CA GLY A 23 8.90 8.78 1.27
C GLY A 23 8.43 10.24 1.08
N THR A 24 7.51 10.45 0.13
CA THR A 24 6.92 11.76 -0.15
C THR A 24 6.11 12.29 1.04
N VAL A 25 5.25 11.46 1.65
CA VAL A 25 4.48 11.81 2.84
C VAL A 25 5.41 12.22 4.00
N LEU A 26 6.49 11.45 4.22
CA LEU A 26 7.48 11.77 5.24
C LEU A 26 8.22 13.09 4.96
N ASP A 27 8.59 13.36 3.71
CA ASP A 27 9.20 14.64 3.32
C ASP A 27 8.26 15.82 3.60
N VAL A 28 6.98 15.72 3.23
CA VAL A 28 5.99 16.75 3.54
C VAL A 28 5.85 16.95 5.05
N PHE A 29 5.71 15.86 5.81
CA PHE A 29 5.56 15.90 7.27
C PHE A 29 6.78 16.48 7.97
N SER A 30 7.98 16.32 7.43
CA SER A 30 9.19 16.94 7.96
C SER A 30 9.12 18.47 7.97
N ARG A 31 8.30 19.07 7.08
CA ARG A 31 8.15 20.52 6.89
C ARG A 31 6.87 21.06 7.52
N THR A 32 5.78 20.29 7.47
CA THR A 32 4.45 20.73 7.94
C THR A 32 4.10 20.23 9.34
N GLY A 33 4.84 19.24 9.85
CA GLY A 33 4.39 18.41 10.97
C GLY A 33 3.39 17.34 10.54
N PRO A 34 3.09 16.36 11.43
CA PRO A 34 2.23 15.23 11.12
C PRO A 34 0.74 15.60 11.06
N VAL A 35 0.01 14.99 10.12
CA VAL A 35 -1.45 15.08 10.03
C VAL A 35 -2.08 13.83 10.64
N ARG A 36 -3.19 13.99 11.37
CA ARG A 36 -3.90 12.89 12.04
C ARG A 36 -5.29 12.72 11.45
N PHE A 37 -5.39 11.93 10.40
CA PHE A 37 -6.66 11.46 9.86
C PHE A 37 -6.74 9.94 9.98
N ALA A 38 -7.96 9.45 10.22
CA ALA A 38 -8.22 8.02 10.29
C ALA A 38 -7.95 7.39 8.92
N SER A 39 -7.37 6.19 8.92
CA SER A 39 -7.30 5.38 7.71
C SER A 39 -8.71 4.98 7.30
N TRP A 40 -9.02 5.10 6.01
CA TRP A 40 -10.31 4.63 5.50
C TRP A 40 -10.34 3.09 5.39
N LYS A 41 -9.16 2.46 5.27
CA LYS A 41 -9.00 1.00 5.20
C LYS A 41 -8.88 0.34 6.56
N PHE A 42 -8.21 0.99 7.52
CA PHE A 42 -7.98 0.51 8.89
C PHE A 42 -8.61 1.50 9.88
N PRO A 43 -9.91 1.37 10.20
CA PRO A 43 -10.66 2.39 10.94
C PRO A 43 -10.11 2.69 12.35
N ASP A 44 -9.34 1.77 12.92
CA ASP A 44 -8.69 1.85 14.22
C ASP A 44 -7.30 2.51 14.17
N LYS A 45 -6.81 2.84 12.98
CA LYS A 45 -5.45 3.38 12.76
C LYS A 45 -5.50 4.75 12.09
N LEU A 46 -4.42 5.50 12.26
CA LEU A 46 -4.18 6.71 11.47
C LEU A 46 -3.48 6.32 10.18
N SER A 47 -3.93 6.86 9.04
CA SER A 47 -3.41 6.52 7.70
C SER A 47 -1.88 6.66 7.61
N CYS A 48 -1.35 7.84 7.99
CA CYS A 48 0.08 8.09 7.89
C CYS A 48 0.93 7.37 8.95
N ASN A 49 0.32 6.63 9.89
CA ASN A 49 1.00 5.84 10.91
C ASN A 49 0.93 4.33 10.65
N LEU A 50 0.40 3.90 9.51
CA LEU A 50 0.41 2.50 9.13
C LEU A 50 1.85 2.01 8.93
N ASP A 51 2.18 0.85 9.50
CA ASP A 51 3.46 0.18 9.30
C ASP A 51 3.54 -0.35 7.86
N LEU A 52 4.04 0.49 6.95
CA LEU A 52 4.09 0.15 5.54
C LEU A 52 5.10 -0.97 5.26
N VAL A 53 6.16 -1.10 6.04
CA VAL A 53 7.13 -2.18 5.88
C VAL A 53 6.45 -3.52 6.13
N TYR A 54 5.74 -3.64 7.25
CA TYR A 54 4.97 -4.84 7.56
C TYR A 54 3.89 -5.13 6.51
N LEU A 55 3.15 -4.11 6.07
CA LEU A 55 2.09 -4.29 5.07
C LEU A 55 2.65 -4.71 3.71
N LEU A 56 3.79 -4.17 3.28
CA LEU A 56 4.46 -4.62 2.06
C LEU A 56 5.01 -6.04 2.26
N GLU A 57 5.55 -6.43 3.41
CA GLU A 57 5.93 -7.83 3.62
C GLU A 57 4.71 -8.78 3.57
N GLN A 58 3.57 -8.34 4.09
CA GLN A 58 2.35 -9.14 4.14
C GLN A 58 1.68 -9.30 2.78
N TYR A 59 1.69 -8.29 1.92
CA TYR A 59 0.97 -8.28 0.64
C TYR A 59 1.95 -8.27 -0.53
N ASP A 60 2.34 -9.46 -0.97
CA ASP A 60 3.26 -9.66 -2.09
C ASP A 60 2.69 -10.62 -3.14
N TYR A 61 3.38 -10.75 -4.27
CA TYR A 61 3.10 -11.79 -5.24
C TYR A 61 3.55 -13.15 -4.70
N VAL A 62 2.69 -14.16 -4.84
CA VAL A 62 3.00 -15.54 -4.46
C VAL A 62 2.69 -16.45 -5.64
N ASP A 63 3.74 -17.08 -6.18
CA ASP A 63 3.61 -18.00 -7.31
C ASP A 63 2.72 -19.20 -6.95
N GLY A 64 1.79 -19.53 -7.83
CA GLY A 64 0.78 -20.57 -7.59
C GLY A 64 -0.40 -20.17 -6.68
N GLU A 65 -0.38 -18.99 -6.06
CA GLU A 65 -1.48 -18.50 -5.20
C GLU A 65 -2.18 -17.29 -5.84
N GLU A 66 -3.02 -17.56 -6.84
CA GLU A 66 -3.68 -16.51 -7.63
C GLU A 66 -4.64 -15.66 -6.80
N ASP A 67 -5.52 -16.28 -6.00
CA ASP A 67 -6.48 -15.56 -5.15
C ASP A 67 -5.77 -14.64 -4.13
N PHE A 68 -4.67 -15.11 -3.56
CA PHE A 68 -3.85 -14.32 -2.65
C PHE A 68 -3.21 -13.14 -3.38
N SER A 69 -2.59 -13.37 -4.54
CA SER A 69 -1.94 -12.33 -5.32
C SER A 69 -2.95 -11.28 -5.81
N GLN A 70 -4.15 -11.70 -6.21
CA GLN A 70 -5.25 -10.77 -6.55
C GLN A 70 -5.68 -9.95 -5.33
N HIS A 71 -5.80 -10.58 -4.16
CA HIS A 71 -6.12 -9.88 -2.91
C HIS A 71 -5.02 -8.87 -2.53
N ALA A 72 -3.75 -9.27 -2.58
CA ALA A 72 -2.61 -8.42 -2.33
C ALA A 72 -2.60 -7.21 -3.26
N HIS A 73 -2.82 -7.41 -4.57
CA HIS A 73 -2.94 -6.32 -5.53
C HIS A 73 -4.03 -5.31 -5.13
N ILE A 74 -5.23 -5.78 -4.74
CA ILE A 74 -6.32 -4.90 -4.32
C ILE A 74 -5.93 -4.12 -3.06
N VAL A 75 -5.36 -4.79 -2.05
CA VAL A 75 -4.97 -4.12 -0.81
C VAL A 75 -3.89 -3.06 -1.06
N LEU A 76 -2.90 -3.34 -1.91
CA LEU A 76 -1.88 -2.36 -2.28
C LEU A 76 -2.49 -1.13 -2.98
N LEU A 77 -3.47 -1.32 -3.88
CA LEU A 77 -4.22 -0.20 -4.48
C LEU A 77 -4.99 0.61 -3.43
N GLU A 78 -5.63 -0.05 -2.47
CA GLU A 78 -6.35 0.63 -1.40
C GLU A 78 -5.41 1.43 -0.49
N LEU A 79 -4.19 0.92 -0.25
CA LEU A 79 -3.15 1.66 0.47
C LEU A 79 -2.72 2.93 -0.25
N VAL A 80 -2.68 2.94 -1.59
CA VAL A 80 -2.38 4.16 -2.37
C VAL A 80 -3.45 5.22 -2.12
N ILE A 81 -4.72 4.82 -2.09
CA ILE A 81 -5.85 5.73 -1.82
C ILE A 81 -5.82 6.23 -0.37
N ASP A 82 -5.29 5.43 0.55
CA ASP A 82 -5.25 5.77 1.98
C ASP A 82 -4.24 6.88 2.32
N ARG A 83 -3.19 7.10 1.51
CA ARG A 83 -2.12 8.08 1.79
C ARG A 83 -2.44 9.49 1.29
#